data_AF-A0A8T4VGV6-F1
#
_entry.id   AF-A0A8T4VGV6-F1
#
_cell.length_a   1.000
_cell.length_b   1.000
_cell.length_c   1.000
_cell.angle_alpha   90.00
_cell.angle_beta   90.00
_cell.angle_gamma   90.00
#
_symmetry.space_group_name_H-M   'P 1'
#
loop_
_entity.id
_entity.type
_entity.pdbx_description
1 polymer ?
#
loop_
_entity_poly.entity_id
_entity_poly.type
_entity_poly.pdbx_seq_one_letter_code
_entity_poly.pdbx_strand_id
1 'polypeptide(L)'
;LFYFLSVYFLWRFLQKQTWKNLILLGVVLGCAFASKFTALFIIPVFGILLLIWFFIRDAKPYLSFEKIKNTLSTKPFWQTSVLLAGGFLIALIIVVLTYQITGFPHFFEGLSYVMFHSQYGHMAYLFGERSLQGWVYYFLVAYFFKTPIPEMIFIILSFFFWKKIPEKKWKNELFLIIPALFYLITFMFNNINIGVRHILPVYPFIFVFVSKIVKVQLTSAMKQKIFTVAVTLILIFYAVSNFFIFPYYLAYFNIFAGGPVHGKEILIDSNIDWGQDLKRAAAYLNENKIEEVYIKYFGFDAIEHYGITANELPCYPVEGVVVISVNALQGLTEDLEECYAWLKTYEPISRTGYSLYIYNVTGVSTEAKKLLACKEQCEERCGEGGSTSLESGWNNETNKCSCKCGKKRTV
;
A
#
# COMPACT_ATOMS: atom_id res chain seq x y z
N LEU A 1 6.83 -9.19 6.92
CA LEU A 1 7.44 -10.38 7.53
C LEU A 1 8.15 -10.07 8.85
N PHE A 2 9.28 -9.34 8.83
CA PHE A 2 10.08 -9.13 10.05
C PHE A 2 9.33 -8.46 11.20
N TYR A 3 8.46 -7.49 10.92
CA TYR A 3 7.60 -6.88 11.95
C TYR A 3 6.76 -7.92 12.73
N PHE A 4 6.12 -8.85 12.03
CA PHE A 4 5.36 -9.95 12.64
C PHE A 4 6.26 -10.90 13.43
N LEU A 5 7.41 -11.29 12.86
CA LEU A 5 8.35 -12.18 13.53
C LEU A 5 8.93 -11.56 14.80
N SER A 6 9.20 -10.26 14.82
CA SER A 6 9.67 -9.53 15.99
C SER A 6 8.65 -9.61 17.14
N VAL A 7 7.36 -9.40 16.86
CA VAL A 7 6.32 -9.57 17.88
C VAL A 7 6.21 -11.04 18.33
N TYR A 8 6.29 -11.99 17.39
CA TYR A 8 6.28 -13.42 17.71
C TYR A 8 7.44 -13.82 18.62
N PHE A 9 8.68 -13.39 18.34
CA PHE A 9 9.84 -13.70 19.16
C PHE A 9 9.83 -12.96 20.49
N LEU A 10 9.26 -11.75 20.57
CA LEU A 10 8.97 -11.10 21.84
C LEU A 10 8.02 -11.96 22.68
N TRP A 11 6.90 -12.40 22.10
CA TRP A 11 5.97 -13.30 22.79
C TRP A 11 6.67 -14.59 23.25
N ARG A 12 7.46 -15.24 22.39
CA ARG A 12 8.23 -16.45 22.75
C ARG A 12 9.23 -16.20 23.88
N PHE A 13 9.94 -15.08 23.83
CA PHE A 13 10.91 -14.68 24.85
C PHE A 13 10.23 -14.43 26.20
N LEU A 14 9.09 -13.73 26.19
CA LEU A 14 8.30 -13.48 27.39
C LEU A 14 7.74 -14.79 27.98
N GLN A 15 7.29 -15.73 27.15
CA GLN A 15 6.87 -17.06 27.62
C GLN A 15 8.04 -17.86 28.21
N LYS A 16 9.22 -17.81 27.58
CA LYS A 16 10.41 -18.54 28.00
C LYS A 16 11.69 -17.73 27.71
N GLN A 17 12.26 -17.14 28.76
CA GLN A 17 13.43 -16.27 28.67
C GLN A 17 14.71 -17.09 28.46
N THR A 18 15.03 -17.36 27.18
CA THR A 18 16.25 -18.09 26.78
C THR A 18 17.09 -17.23 25.87
N TRP A 19 18.42 -17.44 25.88
CA TRP A 19 19.36 -16.78 24.97
C TRP A 19 18.98 -16.97 23.50
N LYS A 20 18.53 -18.17 23.10
CA LYS A 20 18.04 -18.44 21.75
C LYS A 20 16.90 -17.50 21.35
N ASN A 21 15.88 -17.34 22.21
CA ASN A 21 14.75 -16.45 21.91
C ASN A 21 15.18 -14.98 21.88
N LEU A 22 16.10 -14.58 22.77
CA LEU A 22 16.60 -13.21 22.82
C LEU A 22 17.42 -12.85 21.57
N ILE A 23 18.33 -13.73 21.15
CA ILE A 23 19.14 -13.56 19.95
C ILE A 23 18.25 -13.51 18.71
N LEU A 24 17.32 -14.47 18.59
CA LEU A 24 16.39 -14.48 17.46
C LEU A 24 15.54 -13.21 17.42
N LEU A 25 15.03 -12.74 18.57
CA LEU A 25 14.31 -11.46 18.68
C LEU A 25 15.17 -10.30 18.18
N GLY A 26 16.41 -10.17 18.68
CA GLY A 26 17.32 -9.09 18.28
C GLY A 26 17.63 -9.11 16.78
N VAL A 27 17.90 -10.29 16.22
CA VAL A 27 18.19 -10.46 14.79
C VAL A 27 16.99 -10.07 13.93
N VAL A 28 15.79 -10.62 14.20
CA VAL A 28 14.61 -10.28 13.38
C VAL A 28 14.20 -8.81 13.55
N LEU A 29 14.40 -8.23 14.74
CA LEU A 29 14.15 -6.82 15.00
C LEU A 29 15.11 -5.93 14.21
N GLY A 30 16.40 -6.28 14.18
CA GLY A 30 17.40 -5.61 13.35
C GLY A 30 17.06 -5.69 11.87
N CYS A 31 16.68 -6.87 11.37
CA CYS A 31 16.20 -7.02 9.99
C CYS A 31 14.96 -6.17 9.72
N ALA A 32 14.04 -6.04 10.68
CA ALA A 32 12.87 -5.19 10.54
C ALA A 32 13.26 -3.71 10.35
N PHE A 33 14.13 -3.18 11.22
CA PHE A 33 14.63 -1.81 11.14
C PHE A 33 15.43 -1.54 9.87
N ALA A 34 16.26 -2.49 9.44
CA ALA A 34 17.03 -2.36 8.22
C ALA A 34 16.17 -2.41 6.95
N SER A 35 15.02 -3.12 6.97
CA SER A 35 14.17 -3.29 5.79
C SER A 35 13.21 -2.12 5.55
N LYS A 36 12.72 -1.46 6.60
CA LYS A 36 11.73 -0.38 6.46
C LYS A 36 11.69 0.52 7.70
N PHE A 37 11.77 1.84 7.50
CA PHE A 37 11.71 2.82 8.60
C PHE A 37 10.43 2.75 9.43
N THR A 38 9.30 2.40 8.82
CA THR A 38 8.02 2.24 9.52
C THR A 38 8.01 1.05 10.49
N ALA A 39 9.03 0.19 10.47
CA ALA A 39 9.22 -0.83 11.49
C ALA A 39 9.56 -0.24 12.86
N LEU A 40 10.04 1.02 12.95
CA LEU A 40 10.28 1.69 14.24
C LEU A 40 9.01 1.83 15.10
N PHE A 41 7.82 1.80 14.48
CA PHE A 41 6.53 1.71 15.20
C PHE A 41 6.40 0.46 16.06
N ILE A 42 7.27 -0.53 15.92
CA ILE A 42 7.31 -1.70 16.80
C ILE A 42 7.78 -1.34 18.22
N ILE A 43 8.55 -0.27 18.40
CA ILE A 43 9.08 0.15 19.70
C ILE A 43 7.94 0.50 20.67
N PRO A 44 7.02 1.44 20.35
CA PRO A 44 5.87 1.70 21.21
C PRO A 44 4.97 0.47 21.39
N VAL A 45 4.82 -0.37 20.36
CA VAL A 45 4.06 -1.64 20.47
C VAL A 45 4.69 -2.59 21.49
N PHE A 46 6.02 -2.75 21.48
CA PHE A 46 6.74 -3.54 22.47
C PHE A 46 6.54 -2.96 23.87
N GLY A 47 6.63 -1.64 24.03
CA GLY A 47 6.34 -0.96 25.28
C GLY A 47 4.95 -1.29 25.82
N ILE A 48 3.90 -1.14 24.99
CA ILE A 48 2.51 -1.46 25.35
C ILE A 48 2.38 -2.93 25.74
N LEU A 49 2.91 -3.85 24.93
CA LEU A 49 2.84 -5.30 25.19
C LEU A 49 3.55 -5.68 26.48
N LEU A 50 4.69 -5.06 26.80
CA LEU A 50 5.42 -5.31 28.04
C LEU A 50 4.65 -4.78 29.25
N LEU A 51 4.14 -3.56 29.19
CA LEU A 51 3.31 -3.00 30.27
C LEU A 51 2.15 -3.94 30.57
N ILE A 52 1.36 -4.28 29.55
CA ILE A 52 0.24 -5.23 29.66
C ILE A 52 0.72 -6.57 30.23
N TRP A 53 1.84 -7.10 29.75
CA TRP A 53 2.39 -8.36 30.23
C TRP A 53 2.70 -8.35 31.72
N PHE A 54 3.29 -7.27 32.23
CA PHE A 54 3.66 -7.15 33.65
C PHE A 54 2.49 -6.74 34.55
N PHE A 55 1.53 -5.96 34.06
CA PHE A 55 0.34 -5.59 34.83
C PHE A 55 -0.68 -6.73 34.94
N ILE A 56 -0.74 -7.61 33.94
CA ILE A 56 -1.79 -8.63 33.84
C ILE A 56 -1.30 -10.00 34.31
N ARG A 57 0.00 -10.25 34.41
CA ARG A 57 0.55 -11.57 34.77
C ARG A 57 1.11 -11.55 36.20
N ASP A 58 0.53 -12.36 37.09
CA ASP A 58 1.13 -12.79 38.36
C ASP A 58 2.37 -13.69 38.15
N ALA A 59 3.31 -13.27 37.29
CA ALA A 59 4.44 -14.11 36.89
C ALA A 59 5.57 -14.03 37.90
N LYS A 60 5.77 -15.15 38.60
CA LYS A 60 7.02 -15.46 39.31
C LYS A 60 8.22 -15.36 38.34
N PRO A 61 9.34 -14.73 38.74
CA PRO A 61 10.55 -14.66 37.92
C PRO A 61 11.11 -16.07 37.66
N TYR A 62 11.45 -16.38 36.40
CA TYR A 62 11.79 -17.74 35.94
C TYR A 62 13.25 -17.89 35.48
N LEU A 63 14.10 -16.89 35.70
CA LEU A 63 15.54 -17.05 35.56
C LEU A 63 16.14 -17.30 36.95
N SER A 64 16.55 -18.53 37.23
CA SER A 64 17.46 -18.81 38.35
C SER A 64 18.86 -18.31 37.95
N PHE A 65 19.07 -16.99 37.99
CA PHE A 65 20.40 -16.42 38.03
C PHE A 65 21.01 -16.67 39.41
N GLU A 66 21.31 -17.92 39.75
CA GLU A 66 22.03 -18.24 40.99
C GLU A 66 23.48 -17.74 40.99
N LYS A 67 23.98 -17.17 39.88
CA LYS A 67 25.35 -16.65 39.78
C LYS A 67 25.49 -15.14 39.56
N ILE A 68 24.41 -14.35 39.56
CA ILE A 68 24.47 -12.88 39.53
C ILE A 68 23.68 -12.33 40.72
N LYS A 69 24.04 -12.77 41.94
CA LYS A 69 23.22 -12.49 43.13
C LYS A 69 23.62 -11.24 43.92
N ASN A 70 24.67 -10.50 43.53
CA ASN A 70 25.20 -9.45 44.42
C ASN A 70 25.15 -8.01 43.94
N THR A 71 24.31 -7.61 42.96
CA THR A 71 24.13 -6.16 42.72
C THR A 71 22.74 -5.68 42.32
N LEU A 72 21.83 -6.53 41.81
CA LEU A 72 20.56 -6.02 41.27
C LEU A 72 19.34 -6.80 41.78
N SER A 73 18.98 -6.53 43.04
CA SER A 73 17.63 -6.75 43.56
C SER A 73 16.66 -5.82 42.84
N THR A 74 16.25 -6.21 41.64
CA THR A 74 15.33 -5.43 40.81
C THR A 74 14.17 -6.30 40.39
N LYS A 75 12.97 -5.73 40.45
CA LYS A 75 11.69 -6.37 40.14
C LYS A 75 11.79 -7.12 38.78
N PRO A 76 11.06 -8.23 38.56
CA PRO A 76 11.10 -9.03 37.32
C PRO A 76 10.98 -8.23 36.01
N PHE A 77 10.32 -7.07 36.09
CA PHE A 77 10.28 -6.05 35.06
C PHE A 77 11.68 -5.60 34.61
N TRP A 78 12.54 -5.17 35.53
CA TRP A 78 13.85 -4.59 35.23
C TRP A 78 14.80 -5.62 34.61
N GLN A 79 14.82 -6.85 35.13
CA GLN A 79 15.59 -7.95 34.53
C GLN A 79 15.18 -8.20 33.08
N THR A 80 13.88 -8.23 32.80
CA THR A 80 13.38 -8.42 31.44
C THR A 80 13.72 -7.24 30.55
N SER A 81 13.61 -6.01 31.06
CA SER A 81 13.98 -4.79 30.33
C SER A 81 15.47 -4.75 29.98
N VAL A 82 16.35 -5.14 30.90
CA VAL A 82 17.80 -5.23 30.65
C VAL A 82 18.11 -6.28 29.57
N LEU A 83 17.49 -7.45 29.64
CA LEU A 83 17.66 -8.47 28.60
C LEU A 83 17.18 -7.98 27.24
N LEU A 84 16.01 -7.32 27.18
CA LEU A 84 15.49 -6.75 25.94
C LEU A 84 16.38 -5.63 25.41
N ALA A 85 17.00 -4.82 26.27
CA ALA A 85 18.02 -3.85 25.85
C ALA A 85 19.19 -4.55 25.15
N GLY A 86 19.65 -5.71 25.66
CA GLY A 86 20.61 -6.56 24.95
C GLY A 86 20.11 -7.05 23.58
N GLY A 87 18.83 -7.40 23.47
CA GLY A 87 18.18 -7.71 22.19
C GLY A 87 18.15 -6.52 21.22
N PHE A 88 17.91 -5.30 21.72
CA PHE A 88 17.98 -4.06 20.93
C PHE A 88 19.41 -3.73 20.49
N LEU A 89 20.42 -4.04 21.30
CA LEU A 89 21.83 -3.91 20.89
C LEU A 89 22.15 -4.86 19.72
N ILE A 90 21.67 -6.10 19.77
CA ILE A 90 21.79 -7.03 18.64
C ILE A 90 21.10 -6.45 17.40
N ALA A 91 19.89 -5.90 17.56
CA ALA A 91 19.17 -5.27 16.45
C ALA A 91 19.97 -4.09 15.85
N LEU A 92 20.56 -3.23 16.69
CA LEU A 92 21.40 -2.12 16.26
C LEU A 92 22.64 -2.61 15.50
N ILE A 93 23.32 -3.66 16.00
CA ILE A 93 24.46 -4.27 15.30
C ILE A 93 24.05 -4.74 13.90
N ILE A 94 22.90 -5.40 13.76
CA ILE A 94 22.39 -5.84 12.45
C ILE A 94 22.15 -4.65 11.50
N VAL A 95 21.59 -3.55 12.00
CA VAL A 95 21.39 -2.34 11.18
C VAL A 95 22.74 -1.77 10.76
N VAL A 96 23.67 -1.58 11.70
CA VAL A 96 25.02 -1.05 11.42
C VAL A 96 25.74 -1.91 10.37
N LEU A 97 25.68 -3.25 10.50
CA LEU A 97 26.28 -4.17 9.54
C LEU A 97 25.60 -4.12 8.17
N THR A 98 24.27 -3.98 8.12
CA THR A 98 23.53 -3.86 6.85
C THR A 98 23.96 -2.61 6.08
N TYR A 99 24.25 -1.52 6.79
CA TYR A 99 24.77 -0.28 6.22
C TYR A 99 26.31 -0.26 6.13
N GLN A 100 26.96 -1.43 6.15
CA GLN A 100 28.40 -1.60 5.97
C GLN A 100 29.26 -0.78 6.96
N ILE A 101 28.72 -0.48 8.14
CA ILE A 101 29.31 0.35 9.20
C ILE A 101 29.47 1.82 8.80
N THR A 102 30.25 2.11 7.75
CA THR A 102 30.52 3.47 7.27
C THR A 102 29.29 4.17 6.71
N GLY A 103 28.35 3.41 6.15
CA GLY A 103 27.09 3.93 5.62
C GLY A 103 26.00 4.09 6.67
N PHE A 104 26.22 3.72 7.94
CA PHE A 104 25.20 3.81 8.99
C PHE A 104 24.57 5.22 9.14
N PRO A 105 25.30 6.34 8.97
CA PRO A 105 24.70 7.67 8.96
C PRO A 105 23.56 7.84 7.93
N HIS A 106 23.63 7.17 6.77
CA HIS A 106 22.57 7.21 5.74
C HIS A 106 21.24 6.63 6.22
N PHE A 107 21.24 5.77 7.25
CA PHE A 107 19.99 5.33 7.88
C PHE A 107 19.20 6.53 8.42
N PHE A 108 19.88 7.48 9.07
CA PHE A 108 19.25 8.66 9.64
C PHE A 108 18.85 9.68 8.56
N GLU A 109 19.61 9.78 7.47
CA GLU A 109 19.25 10.59 6.31
C GLU A 109 18.00 10.05 5.60
N GLY A 110 17.91 8.73 5.42
CA GLY A 110 16.71 8.10 4.86
C GLY A 110 15.49 8.26 5.79
N LEU A 111 15.71 8.15 7.11
CA LEU A 111 14.66 8.40 8.09
C LEU A 111 14.17 9.85 8.04
N SER A 112 15.07 10.83 7.98
CA SER A 112 14.71 12.25 7.89
C SER A 112 13.99 12.57 6.58
N TYR A 113 14.41 11.98 5.47
CA TYR A 113 13.74 12.11 4.17
C TYR A 113 12.30 11.60 4.23
N VAL A 114 12.05 10.40 4.79
CA VAL A 114 10.70 9.85 4.91
C VAL A 114 9.83 10.66 5.87
N MET A 115 10.41 11.18 6.96
CA MET A 115 9.69 12.08 7.86
C MET A 115 9.28 13.38 7.17
N PHE A 116 10.19 13.99 6.41
CA PHE A 116 9.92 15.20 5.62
C PHE A 116 8.85 14.94 4.55
N HIS A 117 8.95 13.83 3.80
CA HIS A 117 7.94 13.41 2.84
C HIS A 117 6.58 13.28 3.52
N SER A 118 6.52 12.60 4.67
CA SER A 118 5.25 12.41 5.40
C SER A 118 4.67 13.71 5.94
N GLN A 119 5.50 14.71 6.26
CA GLN A 119 5.04 16.03 6.70
C GLN A 119 4.51 16.87 5.54
N TYR A 120 5.23 16.86 4.41
CA TYR A 120 4.84 17.59 3.21
C TYR A 120 3.60 16.99 2.54
N GLY A 121 3.49 15.66 2.55
CA GLY A 121 2.41 14.92 1.92
C GLY A 121 2.84 14.24 0.61
N HIS A 122 1.89 13.53 0.01
CA HIS A 122 2.06 12.85 -1.27
C HIS A 122 0.73 12.95 -2.02
N MET A 123 0.75 13.31 -3.31
CA MET A 123 -0.47 13.38 -4.12
C MET A 123 -1.17 12.03 -4.13
N ALA A 124 -2.28 11.94 -3.41
CA ALA A 124 -3.07 10.73 -3.26
C ALA A 124 -4.40 10.89 -3.98
N TYR A 125 -5.06 9.76 -4.23
CA TYR A 125 -6.38 9.70 -4.87
C TYR A 125 -7.32 8.82 -4.08
N LEU A 126 -8.57 9.27 -3.93
CA LEU A 126 -9.64 8.52 -3.30
C LEU A 126 -10.99 8.96 -3.86
N PHE A 127 -11.79 8.02 -4.40
CA PHE A 127 -13.14 8.29 -4.92
C PHE A 127 -13.24 9.44 -5.94
N GLY A 128 -12.27 9.58 -6.84
CA GLY A 128 -12.24 10.65 -7.83
C GLY A 128 -11.59 11.95 -7.34
N GLU A 129 -11.36 12.09 -6.04
CA GLU A 129 -10.71 13.26 -5.45
C GLU A 129 -9.19 13.06 -5.32
N ARG A 130 -8.45 14.16 -5.37
CA ARG A 130 -6.99 14.19 -5.18
C ARG A 130 -6.64 15.06 -3.98
N SER A 131 -5.67 14.64 -3.19
CA SER A 131 -5.25 15.36 -1.99
C SER A 131 -3.76 15.15 -1.72
N LEU A 132 -3.02 16.23 -1.49
CA LEU A 132 -1.61 16.15 -1.08
C LEU A 132 -1.48 15.65 0.36
N GLN A 133 -2.47 15.93 1.21
CA GLN A 133 -2.49 15.50 2.62
C GLN A 133 -3.16 14.14 2.82
N GLY A 134 -3.88 13.64 1.82
CA GLY A 134 -4.62 12.38 1.88
C GLY A 134 -5.88 12.45 2.74
N TRP A 135 -6.31 11.28 3.25
CA TRP A 135 -7.51 11.11 4.06
C TRP A 135 -7.25 10.16 5.23
N VAL A 136 -7.74 10.50 6.41
CA VAL A 136 -7.56 9.68 7.62
C VAL A 136 -8.12 8.25 7.47
N TYR A 137 -9.19 8.11 6.69
CA TYR A 137 -9.87 6.83 6.45
C TYR A 137 -9.36 6.08 5.21
N TYR A 138 -8.34 6.58 4.51
CA TYR A 138 -7.82 5.99 3.27
C TYR A 138 -7.47 4.51 3.42
N PHE A 139 -6.71 4.15 4.46
CA PHE A 139 -6.28 2.76 4.65
C PHE A 139 -7.41 1.82 5.05
N LEU A 140 -8.50 2.32 5.64
CA LEU A 140 -9.71 1.53 5.88
C LEU A 140 -10.43 1.25 4.57
N VAL A 141 -10.51 2.22 3.67
CA VAL A 141 -11.08 2.07 2.33
C VAL A 141 -10.23 1.12 1.49
N ALA A 142 -8.90 1.31 1.49
CA ALA A 142 -7.97 0.43 0.82
C ALA A 142 -8.05 -1.00 1.35
N TYR A 143 -8.03 -1.20 2.67
CA TYR A 143 -8.26 -2.52 3.26
C TYR A 143 -9.61 -3.08 2.82
N PHE A 144 -10.69 -2.30 2.89
CA PHE A 144 -12.01 -2.77 2.55
C PHE A 144 -12.11 -3.22 1.09
N PHE A 145 -11.68 -2.44 0.11
CA PHE A 145 -11.87 -2.82 -1.29
C PHE A 145 -10.78 -3.74 -1.85
N LYS A 146 -9.57 -3.74 -1.26
CA LYS A 146 -8.45 -4.58 -1.71
C LYS A 146 -8.40 -5.94 -1.03
N THR A 147 -9.16 -6.15 0.04
CA THR A 147 -9.16 -7.43 0.77
C THR A 147 -10.25 -8.36 0.22
N PRO A 148 -9.94 -9.64 -0.05
CA PRO A 148 -10.93 -10.62 -0.44
C PRO A 148 -12.04 -10.79 0.61
N ILE A 149 -13.29 -10.83 0.15
CA ILE A 149 -14.47 -11.01 1.02
C ILE A 149 -14.35 -12.20 2.00
N PRO A 150 -13.81 -13.38 1.61
CA PRO A 150 -13.63 -14.49 2.54
C PRO A 150 -12.82 -14.14 3.79
N GLU A 151 -11.78 -13.30 3.66
CA GLU A 151 -10.97 -12.87 4.79
C GLU A 151 -11.80 -12.03 5.78
N MET A 152 -12.62 -11.11 5.27
CA MET A 152 -13.53 -10.31 6.09
C MET A 152 -14.57 -11.18 6.79
N ILE A 153 -15.13 -12.17 6.08
CA ILE A 153 -16.05 -13.15 6.67
C ILE A 153 -15.35 -13.89 7.82
N PHE A 154 -14.10 -14.34 7.64
CA PHE A 154 -13.35 -15.00 8.71
C PHE A 154 -13.10 -14.10 9.92
N ILE A 155 -12.86 -12.80 9.73
CA ILE A 155 -12.76 -11.85 10.83
C ILE A 155 -14.08 -11.80 11.61
N ILE A 156 -15.22 -11.61 10.91
CA ILE A 156 -16.55 -11.54 11.52
C ILE A 156 -16.86 -12.84 12.28
N LEU A 157 -16.64 -13.99 11.64
CA LEU A 157 -16.87 -15.30 12.24
C LEU A 157 -15.99 -15.53 13.47
N SER A 158 -14.74 -15.06 13.45
CA SER A 158 -13.81 -15.21 14.58
C SER A 158 -14.29 -14.45 15.82
N PHE A 159 -14.85 -13.25 15.63
CA PHE A 159 -15.48 -12.50 16.72
C PHE A 159 -16.81 -13.11 17.16
N PHE A 160 -17.67 -13.50 16.21
CA PHE A 160 -18.98 -14.08 16.49
C PHE A 160 -18.88 -15.41 17.27
N PHE A 161 -17.99 -16.30 16.85
CA PHE A 161 -17.75 -17.59 17.52
C PHE A 161 -16.69 -17.51 18.63
N TRP A 162 -16.24 -16.31 19.02
CA TRP A 162 -15.16 -16.13 19.98
C TRP A 162 -15.35 -16.96 21.25
N LYS A 163 -16.55 -16.93 21.85
CA LYS A 163 -16.88 -17.67 23.08
C LYS A 163 -16.82 -19.20 22.91
N LYS A 164 -16.99 -19.71 21.69
CA LYS A 164 -16.98 -21.14 21.33
C LYS A 164 -15.59 -21.68 20.97
N ILE A 165 -14.57 -20.83 20.95
CA ILE A 165 -13.17 -21.24 20.77
C ILE A 165 -12.60 -21.68 22.14
N PRO A 166 -12.20 -22.95 22.31
CA PRO A 166 -11.61 -23.46 23.55
C PRO A 166 -10.18 -22.94 23.73
N GLU A 167 -9.69 -22.94 24.97
CA GLU A 167 -8.30 -22.64 25.35
C GLU A 167 -7.72 -21.31 24.82
N LYS A 168 -8.59 -20.37 24.43
CA LYS A 168 -8.15 -19.02 24.05
C LYS A 168 -7.55 -18.32 25.27
N LYS A 169 -6.24 -18.17 25.27
CA LYS A 169 -5.53 -17.36 26.25
C LYS A 169 -5.62 -15.92 25.77
N TRP A 170 -6.63 -15.18 26.22
CA TRP A 170 -6.87 -13.79 25.80
C TRP A 170 -5.61 -12.91 25.84
N LYS A 171 -4.70 -13.16 26.79
CA LYS A 171 -3.40 -12.47 26.89
C LYS A 171 -2.50 -12.70 25.67
N ASN A 172 -2.52 -13.90 25.06
CA ASN A 172 -1.78 -14.19 23.83
C ASN A 172 -2.41 -13.50 22.62
N GLU A 173 -3.73 -13.28 22.64
CA GLU A 173 -4.45 -12.60 21.56
C GLU A 173 -4.04 -11.13 21.45
N LEU A 174 -3.64 -10.51 22.57
CA LEU A 174 -3.11 -9.14 22.59
C LEU A 174 -1.85 -9.00 21.74
N PHE A 175 -1.01 -10.04 21.63
CA PHE A 175 0.16 -10.04 20.74
C PHE A 175 -0.20 -10.12 19.25
N LEU A 176 -1.48 -10.34 18.92
CA LEU A 176 -1.99 -10.29 17.55
C LEU A 176 -2.77 -8.98 17.33
N ILE A 177 -3.67 -8.65 18.25
CA ILE A 177 -4.59 -7.53 18.12
C ILE A 177 -3.87 -6.18 18.26
N ILE A 178 -3.02 -6.01 19.28
CA ILE A 178 -2.34 -4.73 19.55
C ILE A 178 -1.42 -4.31 18.41
N PRO A 179 -0.46 -5.13 17.94
CA PRO A 179 0.39 -4.72 16.82
C PRO A 179 -0.43 -4.43 15.55
N ALA A 180 -1.46 -5.23 15.26
CA ALA A 180 -2.32 -5.04 14.09
C ALA A 180 -3.08 -3.70 14.14
N LEU A 181 -3.77 -3.45 15.25
CA LEU A 181 -4.55 -2.22 15.45
C LEU A 181 -3.65 -1.00 15.57
N PHE A 182 -2.56 -1.08 16.34
CA PHE A 182 -1.62 0.03 16.48
C PHE A 182 -1.07 0.44 15.12
N TYR A 183 -0.59 -0.53 14.33
CA TYR A 183 -0.03 -0.26 13.02
C TYR A 183 -1.09 0.34 12.08
N LEU A 184 -2.30 -0.23 12.04
CA LEU A 184 -3.40 0.31 11.23
C LEU A 184 -3.74 1.75 11.62
N ILE A 185 -3.92 2.01 12.93
CA ILE A 185 -4.27 3.34 13.46
C ILE A 185 -3.15 4.34 13.17
N THR A 186 -1.88 3.99 13.37
CA THR A 186 -0.76 4.90 13.06
C THR A 186 -0.76 5.31 11.59
N PHE A 187 -1.05 4.39 10.67
CA PHE A 187 -1.11 4.70 9.24
C PHE A 187 -2.31 5.55 8.85
N MET A 188 -3.41 5.51 9.61
CA MET A 188 -4.54 6.43 9.41
C MET A 188 -4.16 7.91 9.61
N PHE A 189 -3.08 8.20 10.35
CA PHE A 189 -2.59 9.57 10.54
C PHE A 189 -1.37 9.90 9.66
N ASN A 190 -1.06 9.05 8.69
CA ASN A 190 0.04 9.27 7.75
C ASN A 190 -0.49 9.91 6.45
N ASN A 191 0.16 11.00 6.01
CA ASN A 191 -0.24 11.74 4.80
C ASN A 191 0.21 11.07 3.49
N ILE A 192 0.93 9.96 3.56
CA ILE A 192 1.39 9.19 2.40
C ILE A 192 0.38 8.07 2.13
N ASN A 193 -0.65 8.39 1.35
CA ASN A 193 -1.73 7.49 0.98
C ASN A 193 -1.48 6.83 -0.39
N ILE A 194 -0.39 6.05 -0.46
CA ILE A 194 0.08 5.34 -1.66
C ILE A 194 -0.12 3.83 -1.51
N GLY A 195 -1.38 3.46 -1.36
CA GLY A 195 -1.86 2.09 -1.47
C GLY A 195 -1.67 1.14 -0.29
N VAL A 196 -2.41 0.03 -0.38
CA VAL A 196 -2.55 -0.98 0.70
C VAL A 196 -1.22 -1.61 1.14
N ARG A 197 -0.17 -1.48 0.32
CA ARG A 197 1.20 -1.96 0.62
C ARG A 197 1.75 -1.42 1.94
N HIS A 198 1.31 -0.25 2.36
CA HIS A 198 1.73 0.38 3.61
C HIS A 198 1.26 -0.39 4.84
N ILE A 199 0.08 -1.01 4.79
CA ILE A 199 -0.51 -1.77 5.89
C ILE A 199 -0.32 -3.29 5.77
N LEU A 200 0.50 -3.78 4.82
CA LEU A 200 0.83 -5.21 4.69
C LEU A 200 1.29 -5.88 6.00
N PRO A 201 2.03 -5.21 6.91
CA PRO A 201 2.40 -5.81 8.19
C PRO A 201 1.22 -6.24 9.07
N VAL A 202 0.00 -5.73 8.84
CA VAL A 202 -1.21 -6.07 9.59
C VAL A 202 -1.72 -7.49 9.25
N TYR A 203 -1.66 -7.89 7.97
CA TYR A 203 -2.29 -9.13 7.47
C TYR A 203 -1.80 -10.41 8.16
N PRO A 204 -0.50 -10.64 8.43
CA PRO A 204 -0.05 -11.85 9.14
C PRO A 204 -0.68 -12.00 10.52
N PHE A 205 -0.91 -10.90 11.25
CA PHE A 205 -1.58 -10.95 12.55
C PHE A 205 -3.06 -11.32 12.40
N ILE A 206 -3.74 -10.75 11.41
CA ILE A 206 -5.14 -11.08 11.07
C ILE A 206 -5.24 -12.57 10.72
N PHE A 207 -4.39 -13.08 9.83
CA PHE A 207 -4.41 -14.48 9.41
C PHE A 207 -4.23 -15.46 10.58
N VAL A 208 -3.26 -15.19 11.45
CA VAL A 208 -3.06 -16.03 12.65
C VAL A 208 -4.22 -15.90 13.62
N PHE A 209 -4.78 -14.70 13.79
CA PHE A 209 -5.96 -14.49 14.63
C PHE A 209 -7.17 -15.28 14.13
N VAL A 210 -7.52 -15.16 12.85
CA VAL A 210 -8.71 -15.82 12.29
C VAL A 210 -8.54 -17.33 12.09
N SER A 211 -7.30 -17.83 12.00
CA SER A 211 -7.04 -19.27 11.85
C SER A 211 -7.67 -20.13 12.96
N LYS A 212 -7.94 -19.55 14.13
CA LYS A 212 -8.55 -20.23 15.28
C LYS A 212 -10.00 -20.63 15.06
N ILE A 213 -10.64 -20.11 14.01
CA ILE A 213 -12.01 -20.47 13.63
C ILE A 213 -12.18 -22.00 13.47
N VAL A 214 -11.12 -22.71 13.06
CA VAL A 214 -11.12 -24.17 12.93
C VAL A 214 -11.27 -24.92 14.26
N LYS A 215 -11.03 -24.24 15.39
CA LYS A 215 -11.16 -24.80 16.74
C LYS A 215 -12.54 -24.60 17.37
N VAL A 216 -13.48 -23.94 16.68
CA VAL A 216 -14.83 -23.73 17.21
C VAL A 216 -15.50 -25.07 17.52
N GLN A 217 -16.02 -25.19 18.74
CA GLN A 217 -16.76 -26.36 19.21
C GLN A 217 -18.26 -26.02 19.35
N LEU A 218 -19.10 -26.73 18.59
CA LEU A 218 -20.55 -26.62 18.64
C LEU A 218 -21.17 -27.80 19.39
N THR A 219 -22.36 -27.59 19.96
CA THR A 219 -23.01 -28.55 20.88
C THR A 219 -23.56 -29.81 20.19
N SER A 220 -23.74 -29.79 18.87
CA SER A 220 -24.33 -30.88 18.10
C SER A 220 -23.41 -31.25 16.94
N ALA A 221 -23.23 -32.55 16.69
CA ALA A 221 -22.43 -33.08 15.59
C ALA A 221 -22.91 -32.56 14.21
N MET A 222 -24.23 -32.43 14.02
CA MET A 222 -24.79 -31.87 12.79
C MET A 222 -24.39 -30.40 12.61
N LYS A 223 -24.50 -29.58 13.66
CA LYS A 223 -24.08 -28.18 13.63
C LYS A 223 -22.59 -28.04 13.35
N GLN A 224 -21.77 -28.91 13.96
CA GLN A 224 -20.33 -28.94 13.71
C GLN A 224 -20.02 -29.27 12.24
N LYS A 225 -20.68 -30.29 11.67
CA LYS A 225 -20.52 -30.66 10.26
C LYS A 225 -20.90 -29.51 9.32
N ILE A 226 -22.05 -28.86 9.55
CA ILE A 226 -22.49 -27.70 8.76
C ILE A 226 -21.47 -26.56 8.86
N PHE A 227 -21.00 -26.26 10.07
CA PHE A 227 -20.00 -25.21 10.29
C PHE A 227 -18.68 -25.50 9.57
N THR A 228 -18.17 -26.74 9.65
CA THR A 228 -16.96 -27.15 8.93
C THR A 228 -17.14 -27.00 7.43
N VAL A 229 -18.27 -27.47 6.87
CA VAL A 229 -18.58 -27.30 5.44
C VAL A 229 -18.60 -25.81 5.05
N ALA A 230 -19.26 -24.97 5.85
CA ALA A 230 -19.31 -23.52 5.59
C ALA A 230 -17.92 -22.88 5.60
N VAL A 231 -17.08 -23.17 6.60
CA VAL A 231 -15.69 -22.70 6.67
C VAL A 231 -14.88 -23.17 5.45
N THR A 232 -15.03 -24.44 5.05
CA THR A 232 -14.37 -24.98 3.86
C THR A 232 -14.83 -24.28 2.58
N LEU A 233 -16.12 -24.01 2.41
CA LEU A 233 -16.63 -23.28 1.25
C LEU A 233 -16.09 -21.85 1.19
N ILE A 234 -15.94 -21.17 2.33
CA ILE A 234 -15.33 -19.83 2.39
C ILE A 234 -13.83 -19.91 2.01
N LEU A 235 -13.09 -20.93 2.43
CA LEU A 235 -11.70 -21.16 2.00
C LEU A 235 -11.61 -21.42 0.50
N ILE A 236 -12.51 -22.23 -0.05
CA ILE A 236 -12.59 -22.47 -1.50
C ILE A 236 -12.91 -21.16 -2.23
N PHE A 237 -13.83 -20.34 -1.72
CA PHE A 237 -14.12 -19.02 -2.29
C PHE A 237 -12.88 -18.11 -2.30
N TYR A 238 -12.03 -18.16 -1.26
CA TYR A 238 -10.75 -17.44 -1.25
C TYR A 238 -9.79 -17.94 -2.34
N ALA A 239 -9.62 -19.26 -2.47
CA ALA A 239 -8.76 -19.86 -3.50
C ALA A 239 -9.26 -19.54 -4.92
N VAL A 240 -10.57 -19.63 -5.14
CA VAL A 240 -11.22 -19.32 -6.42
C VAL A 240 -11.07 -17.83 -6.75
N SER A 241 -11.24 -16.93 -5.78
CA SER A 241 -11.01 -15.49 -5.97
C SER A 241 -9.57 -15.19 -6.38
N ASN A 242 -8.60 -15.90 -5.80
CA ASN A 242 -7.19 -15.76 -6.16
C ASN A 242 -6.90 -16.29 -7.58
N PHE A 243 -7.51 -17.42 -7.95
CA PHE A 243 -7.36 -18.00 -9.28
C PHE A 243 -7.88 -17.07 -10.38
N PHE A 244 -9.06 -16.47 -10.20
CA PHE A 244 -9.67 -15.62 -11.23
C PHE A 244 -8.97 -14.28 -11.47
N ILE A 245 -8.22 -13.76 -10.49
CA ILE A 245 -7.45 -12.53 -10.69
C ILE A 245 -6.05 -12.80 -11.22
N PHE A 246 -5.56 -14.05 -11.24
CA PHE A 246 -4.25 -14.36 -11.79
C PHE A 246 -4.14 -13.91 -13.26
N PRO A 247 -3.04 -13.26 -13.69
CA PRO A 247 -1.83 -12.87 -12.94
C PRO A 247 -1.84 -11.42 -12.39
N TYR A 248 -3.00 -10.77 -12.33
CA TYR A 248 -3.19 -9.32 -12.06
C TYR A 248 -3.47 -8.98 -10.58
N TYR A 249 -2.76 -9.63 -9.65
CA TYR A 249 -3.02 -9.45 -8.21
C TYR A 249 -2.95 -8.01 -7.73
N LEU A 250 -2.08 -7.19 -8.31
CA LEU A 250 -1.97 -5.79 -7.93
C LEU A 250 -3.29 -5.05 -8.20
N ALA A 251 -3.93 -5.30 -9.34
CA ALA A 251 -5.19 -4.69 -9.73
C ALA A 251 -6.42 -5.30 -9.02
N TYR A 252 -6.26 -6.27 -8.11
CA TYR A 252 -7.41 -6.89 -7.44
C TYR A 252 -8.26 -5.88 -6.67
N PHE A 253 -9.56 -5.84 -6.96
CA PHE A 253 -10.55 -5.25 -6.07
C PHE A 253 -11.67 -6.27 -5.87
N ASN A 254 -12.26 -6.29 -4.68
CA ASN A 254 -13.34 -7.21 -4.38
C ASN A 254 -14.66 -6.80 -5.06
N ILE A 255 -15.68 -7.64 -4.91
CA ILE A 255 -16.97 -7.48 -5.58
C ILE A 255 -17.69 -6.17 -5.20
N PHE A 256 -17.47 -5.60 -4.00
CA PHE A 256 -18.09 -4.34 -3.61
C PHE A 256 -17.54 -3.13 -4.37
N ALA A 257 -16.33 -3.25 -4.92
CA ALA A 257 -15.78 -2.23 -5.82
C ALA A 257 -16.25 -2.37 -7.26
N GLY A 258 -17.03 -3.41 -7.61
CA GLY A 258 -17.27 -3.79 -9.01
C GLY A 258 -16.08 -4.54 -9.65
N GLY A 259 -15.17 -5.07 -8.82
CA GLY A 259 -13.98 -5.78 -9.30
C GLY A 259 -12.87 -4.87 -9.85
N PRO A 260 -11.81 -5.46 -10.43
CA PRO A 260 -10.62 -4.71 -10.88
C PRO A 260 -10.91 -3.66 -11.96
N VAL A 261 -12.00 -3.82 -12.71
CA VAL A 261 -12.41 -2.89 -13.79
C VAL A 261 -12.81 -1.51 -13.26
N HIS A 262 -13.49 -1.48 -12.12
CA HIS A 262 -14.01 -0.27 -11.48
C HIS A 262 -13.12 0.21 -10.32
N GLY A 263 -12.10 -0.57 -9.93
CA GLY A 263 -11.17 -0.21 -8.85
C GLY A 263 -10.56 1.18 -8.98
N LYS A 264 -10.26 1.62 -10.22
CA LYS A 264 -9.69 2.95 -10.51
C LYS A 264 -10.58 4.13 -10.12
N GLU A 265 -11.88 3.92 -9.97
CA GLU A 265 -12.82 4.96 -9.52
C GLU A 265 -12.70 5.18 -8.00
N ILE A 266 -12.14 4.21 -7.27
CA ILE A 266 -11.99 4.23 -5.82
C ILE A 266 -10.54 4.55 -5.45
N LEU A 267 -9.59 3.77 -5.96
CA LEU A 267 -8.16 3.85 -5.62
C LEU A 267 -7.33 3.61 -6.87
N ILE A 268 -6.31 4.44 -7.05
CA ILE A 268 -5.29 4.30 -8.11
C ILE A 268 -3.90 4.26 -7.44
N ASP A 269 -2.86 4.74 -8.12
CA ASP A 269 -1.46 4.65 -7.69
C ASP A 269 -1.02 3.18 -7.61
N SER A 270 -0.11 2.85 -6.68
CA SER A 270 0.31 1.51 -6.27
C SER A 270 -0.81 0.57 -5.81
N ASN A 271 -2.08 1.00 -5.78
CA ASN A 271 -3.19 0.05 -5.65
C ASN A 271 -3.54 -0.64 -6.96
N ILE A 272 -3.11 -0.14 -8.11
CA ILE A 272 -3.40 -0.74 -9.42
C ILE A 272 -2.14 -0.82 -10.28
N ASP A 273 -1.31 0.21 -10.24
CA ASP A 273 -0.24 0.39 -11.21
C ASP A 273 1.05 0.84 -10.55
N TRP A 274 2.15 0.19 -10.93
CA TRP A 274 3.52 0.59 -10.66
C TRP A 274 4.41 0.40 -11.90
N GLY A 275 3.80 0.33 -13.09
CA GLY A 275 4.46 0.12 -14.38
C GLY A 275 4.49 -1.33 -14.86
N GLN A 276 3.98 -2.28 -14.07
CA GLN A 276 4.12 -3.72 -14.32
C GLN A 276 3.46 -4.21 -15.62
N ASP A 277 2.49 -3.45 -16.14
CA ASP A 277 1.72 -3.85 -17.32
C ASP A 277 2.29 -3.29 -18.63
N LEU A 278 3.38 -2.50 -18.58
CA LEU A 278 4.06 -2.02 -19.78
C LEU A 278 4.49 -3.18 -20.69
N LYS A 279 5.01 -4.26 -20.10
CA LYS A 279 5.32 -5.51 -20.82
C LYS A 279 4.11 -6.11 -21.54
N ARG A 280 2.92 -6.03 -20.91
CA ARG A 280 1.69 -6.58 -21.50
C ARG A 280 1.12 -5.67 -22.58
N ALA A 281 1.25 -4.36 -22.40
CA ALA A 281 0.96 -3.38 -23.45
C ALA A 281 1.85 -3.61 -24.68
N ALA A 282 3.16 -3.79 -24.48
CA ALA A 282 4.10 -4.12 -25.56
C ALA A 282 3.69 -5.38 -26.33
N ALA A 283 3.34 -6.46 -25.62
CA ALA A 283 2.86 -7.69 -26.23
C ALA A 283 1.61 -7.46 -27.09
N TYR A 284 0.64 -6.71 -26.56
CA TYR A 284 -0.57 -6.35 -27.31
C TYR A 284 -0.26 -5.54 -28.57
N LEU A 285 0.62 -4.53 -28.48
CA LEU A 285 1.01 -3.71 -29.64
C LEU A 285 1.67 -4.56 -30.73
N ASN A 286 2.58 -5.43 -30.34
CA ASN A 286 3.27 -6.33 -31.27
C ASN A 286 2.32 -7.35 -31.93
N GLU A 287 1.43 -7.98 -31.16
CA GLU A 287 0.43 -8.93 -31.67
C GLU A 287 -0.53 -8.28 -32.69
N ASN A 288 -0.84 -7.00 -32.50
CA ASN A 288 -1.72 -6.23 -33.38
C ASN A 288 -0.96 -5.44 -34.46
N LYS A 289 0.36 -5.59 -34.56
CA LYS A 289 1.23 -4.88 -35.53
C LYS A 289 1.06 -3.36 -35.48
N ILE A 290 0.96 -2.81 -34.27
CA ILE A 290 0.90 -1.37 -34.03
C ILE A 290 2.33 -0.89 -33.78
N GLU A 291 2.89 -0.16 -34.75
CA GLU A 291 4.30 0.25 -34.74
C GLU A 291 4.54 1.59 -34.04
N GLU A 292 3.59 2.53 -34.14
CA GLU A 292 3.69 3.86 -33.53
C GLU A 292 2.49 4.15 -32.62
N VAL A 293 2.78 4.65 -31.42
CA VAL A 293 1.76 5.03 -30.44
C VAL A 293 2.12 6.36 -29.77
N TYR A 294 1.13 6.99 -29.16
CA TYR A 294 1.37 7.98 -28.13
C TYR A 294 1.30 7.31 -26.75
N ILE A 295 2.25 7.58 -25.86
CA ILE A 295 2.29 6.95 -24.54
C ILE A 295 2.43 7.96 -23.40
N LYS A 296 1.67 7.72 -22.33
CA LYS A 296 1.89 8.30 -21.00
C LYS A 296 1.61 7.25 -19.95
N TYR A 297 2.64 6.74 -19.32
CA TYR A 297 2.50 5.63 -18.38
C TYR A 297 3.13 5.97 -17.03
N PHE A 298 2.69 5.26 -15.98
CA PHE A 298 3.21 5.44 -14.64
C PHE A 298 4.21 4.33 -14.31
N GLY A 299 5.49 4.69 -14.20
CA GLY A 299 6.59 3.79 -13.90
C GLY A 299 7.93 4.36 -14.34
N PHE A 300 8.99 3.56 -14.23
CA PHE A 300 10.38 3.99 -14.49
C PHE A 300 11.12 3.14 -15.53
N ASP A 301 10.47 2.11 -16.08
CA ASP A 301 11.08 1.25 -17.09
C ASP A 301 11.27 2.00 -18.43
N ALA A 302 12.38 1.76 -19.12
CA ALA A 302 12.54 2.27 -20.49
C ALA A 302 11.56 1.56 -21.42
N ILE A 303 10.75 2.31 -22.18
CA ILE A 303 9.74 1.73 -23.09
C ILE A 303 10.41 0.97 -24.26
N GLU A 304 11.60 1.41 -24.64
CA GLU A 304 12.44 0.84 -25.68
C GLU A 304 12.92 -0.57 -25.31
N HIS A 305 13.06 -0.86 -24.01
CA HIS A 305 13.40 -2.21 -23.52
C HIS A 305 12.35 -3.25 -23.95
N TYR A 306 11.10 -2.81 -24.12
CA TYR A 306 10.00 -3.66 -24.55
C TYR A 306 9.70 -3.57 -26.06
N GLY A 307 10.55 -2.87 -26.83
CA GLY A 307 10.38 -2.70 -28.27
C GLY A 307 9.23 -1.76 -28.65
N ILE A 308 8.80 -0.88 -27.75
CA ILE A 308 7.78 0.13 -28.04
C ILE A 308 8.47 1.37 -28.63
N THR A 309 8.07 1.76 -29.83
CA THR A 309 8.38 3.08 -30.40
C THR A 309 7.17 3.98 -30.17
N ALA A 310 7.36 5.08 -29.43
CA ALA A 310 6.27 5.94 -29.05
C ALA A 310 6.67 7.42 -29.01
N ASN A 311 5.70 8.27 -29.28
CA ASN A 311 5.75 9.70 -29.00
C ASN A 311 5.18 9.96 -27.60
N GLU A 312 5.65 11.04 -26.96
CA GLU A 312 5.02 11.51 -25.71
C GLU A 312 3.57 11.89 -25.99
N LEU A 313 2.64 11.44 -25.14
CA LEU A 313 1.23 11.79 -25.27
C LEU A 313 0.99 13.25 -24.79
N PRO A 314 0.61 14.17 -25.68
CA PRO A 314 0.38 15.56 -25.30
C PRO A 314 -0.94 15.75 -24.54
N CYS A 315 -1.08 16.87 -23.81
CA CYS A 315 -2.30 17.24 -23.07
C CYS A 315 -3.46 17.73 -23.95
N TYR A 316 -3.65 17.10 -25.10
CA TYR A 316 -4.66 17.45 -26.09
C TYR A 316 -4.98 16.25 -27.01
N PRO A 317 -6.16 16.21 -27.66
CA PRO A 317 -6.52 15.09 -28.53
C PRO A 317 -5.56 14.86 -29.71
N VAL A 318 -5.16 13.61 -29.91
CA VAL A 318 -4.32 13.16 -31.03
C VAL A 318 -5.04 12.08 -31.83
N GLU A 319 -4.75 11.95 -33.12
CA GLU A 319 -5.21 10.82 -33.93
C GLU A 319 -4.21 9.66 -33.83
N GLY A 320 -4.70 8.44 -33.72
CA GLY A 320 -3.89 7.23 -33.64
C GLY A 320 -4.06 6.46 -32.34
N VAL A 321 -3.13 5.54 -32.08
CA VAL A 321 -3.18 4.66 -30.91
C VAL A 321 -2.56 5.36 -29.70
N VAL A 322 -3.31 5.40 -28.60
CA VAL A 322 -2.88 6.01 -27.33
C VAL A 322 -2.80 4.95 -26.25
N VAL A 323 -1.66 4.86 -25.58
CA VAL A 323 -1.43 4.01 -24.41
C VAL A 323 -1.29 4.89 -23.18
N ILE A 324 -2.20 4.78 -22.22
CA ILE A 324 -2.20 5.64 -21.02
C ILE A 324 -2.41 4.83 -19.74
N SER A 325 -1.67 5.15 -18.67
CA SER A 325 -1.92 4.55 -17.35
C SER A 325 -3.18 5.12 -16.72
N VAL A 326 -3.88 4.32 -15.91
CA VAL A 326 -5.03 4.81 -15.14
C VAL A 326 -4.64 5.92 -14.16
N ASN A 327 -3.38 5.97 -13.73
CA ASN A 327 -2.85 7.04 -12.88
C ASN A 327 -2.78 8.36 -13.64
N ALA A 328 -2.21 8.36 -14.85
CA ALA A 328 -2.15 9.55 -15.70
C ALA A 328 -3.55 9.98 -16.18
N LEU A 329 -4.39 9.01 -16.55
CA LEU A 329 -5.77 9.26 -16.98
C LEU A 329 -6.64 9.93 -15.90
N GLN A 330 -6.37 9.64 -14.62
CA GLN A 330 -7.03 10.28 -13.47
C GLN A 330 -6.28 11.52 -12.96
N GLY A 331 -5.22 11.96 -13.67
CA GLY A 331 -4.46 13.16 -13.34
C GLY A 331 -3.61 13.04 -12.08
N LEU A 332 -3.27 11.84 -11.61
CA LEU A 332 -2.43 11.69 -10.41
C LEU A 332 -0.99 12.17 -10.66
N THR A 333 -0.50 11.98 -11.88
CA THR A 333 0.86 12.31 -12.31
C THR A 333 0.96 13.65 -13.03
N GLU A 334 -0.17 14.33 -13.26
CA GLU A 334 -0.23 15.52 -14.10
C GLU A 334 -0.41 16.79 -13.27
N ASP A 335 0.31 17.83 -13.67
CA ASP A 335 0.15 19.18 -13.14
C ASP A 335 -1.19 19.82 -13.53
N LEU A 336 -1.85 19.29 -14.56
CA LEU A 336 -3.14 19.72 -15.08
C LEU A 336 -4.17 18.60 -14.89
N GLU A 337 -5.16 18.88 -14.04
CA GLU A 337 -6.23 17.95 -13.62
C GLU A 337 -6.96 17.27 -14.78
N GLU A 338 -7.10 17.95 -15.90
CA GLU A 338 -7.92 17.50 -17.04
C GLU A 338 -7.12 17.24 -18.32
N CYS A 339 -5.78 17.15 -18.23
CA CYS A 339 -4.88 16.97 -19.38
C CYS A 339 -5.34 15.88 -20.36
N TYR A 340 -5.79 14.73 -19.83
CA TYR A 340 -6.24 13.58 -20.61
C TYR A 340 -7.74 13.28 -20.48
N ALA A 341 -8.54 14.22 -19.96
CA ALA A 341 -9.98 14.02 -19.76
C ALA A 341 -10.74 13.71 -21.07
N TRP A 342 -10.22 14.19 -22.20
CA TRP A 342 -10.76 13.93 -23.53
C TRP A 342 -10.76 12.44 -23.91
N LEU A 343 -9.89 11.61 -23.33
CA LEU A 343 -9.90 10.16 -23.56
C LEU A 343 -11.13 9.46 -22.95
N LYS A 344 -11.85 10.12 -22.02
CA LYS A 344 -13.07 9.58 -21.41
C LYS A 344 -14.24 9.48 -22.40
N THR A 345 -14.19 10.20 -23.53
CA THR A 345 -15.21 10.11 -24.59
C THR A 345 -14.96 8.97 -25.57
N TYR A 346 -13.84 8.27 -25.44
CA TYR A 346 -13.48 7.13 -26.27
C TYR A 346 -13.56 5.85 -25.44
N GLU A 347 -13.96 4.75 -26.07
CA GLU A 347 -13.83 3.44 -25.44
C GLU A 347 -12.44 2.85 -25.71
N PRO A 348 -11.75 2.32 -24.68
CA PRO A 348 -10.47 1.68 -24.89
C PRO A 348 -10.65 0.39 -25.67
N ILE A 349 -9.84 0.20 -26.71
CA ILE A 349 -9.78 -1.05 -27.49
C ILE A 349 -9.15 -2.19 -26.70
N SER A 350 -8.35 -1.88 -25.67
CA SER A 350 -7.76 -2.87 -24.76
C SER A 350 -7.45 -2.28 -23.39
N ARG A 351 -7.43 -3.13 -22.37
CA ARG A 351 -7.09 -2.80 -20.98
C ARG A 351 -6.08 -3.83 -20.46
N THR A 352 -4.80 -3.56 -20.62
CA THR A 352 -3.76 -4.50 -20.23
C THR A 352 -3.55 -4.47 -18.72
N GLY A 353 -3.87 -5.59 -18.05
CA GLY A 353 -3.74 -5.76 -16.61
C GLY A 353 -4.53 -4.78 -15.75
N TYR A 354 -5.58 -4.19 -16.32
CA TYR A 354 -6.44 -3.17 -15.71
C TYR A 354 -5.77 -1.81 -15.43
N SER A 355 -4.44 -1.69 -15.57
CA SER A 355 -3.71 -0.47 -15.27
C SER A 355 -3.35 0.40 -16.47
N LEU A 356 -3.20 -0.20 -17.66
CA LEU A 356 -2.90 0.52 -18.91
C LEU A 356 -4.04 0.38 -19.90
N TYR A 357 -4.51 1.50 -20.40
CA TYR A 357 -5.63 1.59 -21.33
C TYR A 357 -5.08 1.95 -22.71
N ILE A 358 -5.53 1.20 -23.71
CA ILE A 358 -5.14 1.40 -25.11
C ILE A 358 -6.38 1.87 -25.85
N TYR A 359 -6.28 3.03 -26.48
CA TYR A 359 -7.34 3.65 -27.26
C TYR A 359 -6.93 3.69 -28.73
N ASN A 360 -7.91 3.62 -29.62
CA ASN A 360 -7.74 4.00 -31.02
C ASN A 360 -8.57 5.27 -31.25
N VAL A 361 -7.89 6.41 -31.36
CA VAL A 361 -8.53 7.71 -31.45
C VAL A 361 -8.65 8.09 -32.93
N THR A 362 -9.89 8.16 -33.41
CA THR A 362 -10.22 8.53 -34.79
C THR A 362 -11.23 9.66 -34.81
N GLY A 363 -11.16 10.53 -35.82
CA GLY A 363 -12.18 11.57 -36.01
C GLY A 363 -12.08 12.73 -35.01
N VAL A 364 -10.85 13.15 -34.67
CA VAL A 364 -10.63 14.35 -33.85
C VAL A 364 -11.21 15.55 -34.61
N SER A 365 -12.27 16.13 -34.06
CA SER A 365 -13.02 17.20 -34.73
C SER A 365 -12.13 18.40 -35.06
N THR A 366 -12.47 19.12 -36.13
CA THR A 366 -11.74 20.33 -36.54
C THR A 366 -11.73 21.39 -35.43
N GLU A 367 -12.80 21.48 -34.63
CA GLU A 367 -12.86 22.29 -33.39
C GLU A 367 -11.80 21.86 -32.37
N ALA A 368 -11.61 20.56 -32.13
CA ALA A 368 -10.60 20.05 -31.21
C ALA A 368 -9.17 20.35 -31.73
N LYS A 369 -8.93 20.22 -33.03
CA LYS A 369 -7.65 20.63 -33.68
C LYS A 369 -7.39 22.13 -33.56
N LYS A 370 -8.45 22.96 -33.65
CA LYS A 370 -8.37 24.42 -33.46
C LYS A 370 -8.11 24.82 -32.01
N LEU A 371 -8.76 24.17 -31.05
CA LEU A 371 -8.50 24.34 -29.62
C LEU A 371 -7.06 23.91 -29.26
N LEU A 372 -6.55 22.85 -29.91
CA LEU A 372 -5.15 22.40 -29.86
C LEU A 372 -4.17 23.51 -30.25
N ALA A 373 -4.34 24.04 -31.47
CA ALA A 373 -3.48 25.08 -32.02
C ALA A 373 -3.49 26.34 -31.14
N CYS A 374 -4.63 26.62 -30.51
CA CYS A 374 -4.70 27.69 -29.53
C CYS A 374 -3.95 27.42 -28.24
N LYS A 375 -3.94 26.20 -27.73
CA LYS A 375 -3.26 25.91 -26.48
C LYS A 375 -1.75 26.09 -26.60
N GLU A 376 -1.14 25.55 -27.66
CA GLU A 376 0.30 25.75 -27.96
C GLU A 376 0.62 27.24 -28.19
N GLN A 377 -0.16 27.92 -29.02
CA GLN A 377 0.01 29.35 -29.28
C GLN A 377 -0.15 30.21 -28.02
N CYS A 378 -1.04 29.82 -27.10
CA CYS A 378 -1.22 30.51 -25.83
C CYS A 378 -0.11 30.20 -24.82
N GLU A 379 0.43 28.98 -24.78
CA GLU A 379 1.54 28.62 -23.89
C GLU A 379 2.83 29.34 -24.28
N GLU A 380 3.15 29.43 -25.57
CA GLU A 380 4.29 30.20 -26.08
C GLU A 380 4.12 31.70 -25.73
N ARG A 381 2.93 32.25 -26.00
CA ARG A 381 2.60 33.66 -25.74
C ARG A 381 2.57 34.03 -24.26
N CYS A 382 2.11 33.15 -23.38
CA CYS A 382 2.11 33.40 -21.94
C CYS A 382 3.51 33.17 -21.33
N GLY A 383 4.28 32.22 -21.88
CA GLY A 383 5.64 31.87 -21.48
C GLY A 383 6.65 32.99 -21.70
N GLU A 384 6.56 33.72 -22.82
CA GLU A 384 7.37 34.93 -23.08
C GLU A 384 7.19 36.02 -22.00
N GLY A 385 6.06 36.00 -21.27
CA GLY A 385 5.74 36.94 -20.19
C GLY A 385 6.02 36.45 -18.77
N GLY A 386 6.65 35.27 -18.60
CA GLY A 386 6.89 34.67 -17.27
C GLY A 386 5.61 34.20 -16.55
N SER A 387 4.57 33.86 -17.32
CA SER A 387 3.25 33.42 -16.84
C SER A 387 2.83 32.13 -17.52
N THR A 388 1.82 31.44 -16.98
CA THR A 388 1.30 30.18 -17.54
C THR A 388 -0.09 30.40 -18.12
N SER A 389 -0.42 29.71 -19.22
CA SER A 389 -1.77 29.72 -19.80
C SER A 389 -2.75 29.10 -18.81
N LEU A 390 -3.76 29.86 -18.36
CA LEU A 390 -4.80 29.39 -17.44
C LEU A 390 -6.02 28.84 -18.19
N GLU A 391 -6.37 29.48 -19.31
CA GLU A 391 -7.48 29.07 -20.19
C GLU A 391 -7.13 29.41 -21.65
N SER A 392 -7.37 28.47 -22.57
CA SER A 392 -7.22 28.65 -24.01
C SER A 392 -8.53 28.25 -24.72
N GLY A 393 -9.03 29.12 -25.60
CA GLY A 393 -10.27 28.88 -26.35
C GLY A 393 -10.16 29.34 -27.80
N TRP A 394 -10.86 28.66 -28.71
CA TRP A 394 -10.99 29.10 -30.09
C TRP A 394 -12.24 29.98 -30.26
N ASN A 395 -12.07 31.21 -30.75
CA ASN A 395 -13.20 32.10 -31.05
C ASN A 395 -13.63 31.94 -32.52
N ASN A 396 -14.82 31.36 -32.73
CA ASN A 396 -15.38 31.09 -34.06
C ASN A 396 -15.79 32.35 -34.85
N GLU A 397 -16.07 33.48 -34.20
CA GLU A 397 -16.42 34.73 -34.87
C GLU A 397 -15.18 35.46 -35.40
N THR A 398 -14.05 35.32 -34.71
CA THR A 398 -12.82 36.06 -35.04
C THR A 398 -11.73 35.20 -35.67
N ASN A 399 -11.93 33.88 -35.75
CA ASN A 399 -10.92 32.89 -36.19
C ASN A 399 -9.57 33.06 -35.48
N LYS A 400 -9.59 33.38 -34.18
CA LYS A 400 -8.41 33.64 -33.36
C LYS A 400 -8.48 32.92 -32.02
N CYS A 401 -7.30 32.66 -31.47
CA CYS A 401 -7.13 32.09 -30.15
C CYS A 401 -7.33 33.13 -29.04
N SER A 402 -8.18 32.78 -28.09
CA SER A 402 -8.38 33.51 -26.85
C SER A 402 -7.48 32.89 -25.78
N CYS A 403 -6.48 33.65 -25.35
CA CYS A 403 -5.52 33.22 -24.33
C CYS A 403 -5.74 34.02 -23.04
N LYS A 404 -5.85 33.32 -21.92
CA LYS A 404 -5.89 33.95 -20.59
C LYS A 404 -4.64 33.56 -19.82
N CYS A 405 -3.67 34.46 -19.76
CA CYS A 405 -2.41 34.25 -19.05
C CYS A 405 -2.54 34.68 -17.58
N GLY A 406 -1.95 33.93 -16.67
CA GLY A 406 -1.85 34.36 -15.28
C GLY A 406 -0.75 33.63 -14.49
N LYS A 407 -0.48 34.13 -13.29
CA LYS A 407 0.45 33.48 -12.35
C LYS A 407 -0.29 32.33 -11.65
N LYS A 408 0.23 31.10 -11.77
CA LYS A 408 -0.27 29.93 -11.03
C LYS A 408 -0.31 30.31 -9.54
N ARG A 409 -1.50 30.40 -8.94
CA ARG A 409 -1.63 30.38 -7.47
C ARG A 409 -1.32 28.94 -7.07
N THR A 410 -0.15 28.72 -6.48
CA THR A 410 0.09 27.54 -5.65
C THR A 410 -0.94 27.57 -4.52
N VAL A 411 -1.95 26.69 -4.62
CA VAL A 411 -2.92 26.43 -3.56
C VAL A 411 -2.44 25.20 -2.81
#